data_AF-A0A7C1JET3-F1
#
_entry.id   AF-A0A7C1JET3-F1
#
_cell.length_a   1.000
_cell.length_b   1.000
_cell.length_c   1.000
_cell.angle_alpha   90.00
_cell.angle_beta   90.00
_cell.angle_gamma   90.00
#
_symmetry.space_group_name_H-M   'P 1'
#
loop_
_entity.id
_entity.type
_entity.pdbx_description
1 polymer ?
#
loop_
_entity_poly.entity_id
_entity_poly.type
_entity_poly.pdbx_seq_one_letter_code
_entity_poly.pdbx_strand_id
1 'polypeptide(L)' 'MLILLTNDDGIYAPGLAAMRRELMRLGEVYVVAPATEQ' A
#
# COMPACT_ATOMS: atom_id res chain seq x y z
N MET A 1 6.53 -7.23 -12.98
CA MET A 1 7.15 -6.19 -12.15
C MET A 1 6.71 -6.43 -10.71
N LEU A 2 7.64 -6.33 -9.75
CA LEU A 2 7.34 -6.43 -8.32
C LEU A 2 7.29 -5.01 -7.74
N ILE A 3 6.24 -4.70 -6.98
CA ILE A 3 6.01 -3.38 -6.38
C ILE A 3 5.89 -3.55 -4.86
N LEU A 4 6.71 -2.80 -4.11
CA LEU A 4 6.55 -2.62 -2.67
C LEU A 4 5.85 -1.28 -2.41
N LEU A 5 4.72 -1.32 -1.73
CA LEU A 5 3.91 -0.15 -1.39
C LEU A 5 3.91 0.07 0.14
N THR A 6 4.15 1.30 0.56
CA THR A 6 4.21 1.73 1.98
C THR A 6 3.63 3.13 2.13
N ASN A 7 3.27 3.51 3.37
CA ASN A 7 2.91 4.86 3.79
C ASN A 7 3.22 5.07 5.29
N ASP A 8 3.07 6.29 5.77
CA ASP A 8 3.19 6.73 7.16
C ASP A 8 1.83 6.78 7.91
N ASP A 9 0.71 6.95 7.21
CA ASP A 9 -0.64 6.95 7.85
C ASP A 9 -1.09 5.57 8.40
N GLY A 10 -0.34 4.51 8.10
CA GLY A 10 -0.62 3.15 8.56
C GLY A 10 -1.39 2.25 7.59
N ILE A 11 -1.39 0.95 7.92
CA ILE A 11 -1.85 -0.15 7.06
C ILE A 11 -3.34 -0.11 6.73
N TYR A 12 -4.14 0.54 7.57
CA TYR A 12 -5.59 0.69 7.40
C TYR A 12 -5.99 2.00 6.71
N ALA A 13 -5.02 2.82 6.28
CA ALA A 13 -5.30 4.08 5.62
C ALA A 13 -6.08 3.85 4.31
N PRO A 14 -7.18 4.59 4.09
CA PRO A 14 -8.01 4.41 2.88
C PRO A 14 -7.24 4.73 1.60
N GLY A 15 -6.29 5.67 1.65
CA GLY A 15 -5.40 6.00 0.54
C GLY A 15 -4.50 4.84 0.11
N LEU A 16 -3.91 4.12 1.08
CA LEU A 16 -3.06 2.96 0.83
C LEU A 16 -3.85 1.84 0.12
N ALA A 17 -5.07 1.57 0.59
CA ALA A 17 -5.96 0.59 -0.03
C ALA A 17 -6.34 0.98 -1.49
N ALA A 18 -6.59 2.27 -1.73
CA ALA A 18 -6.89 2.78 -3.06
C ALA A 18 -5.69 2.64 -4.00
N MET A 19 -4.47 2.98 -3.56
CA MET A 19 -3.24 2.83 -4.36
C MET A 19 -2.96 1.37 -4.70
N ARG A 20 -3.07 0.45 -3.71
CA ARG A 20 -2.90 -0.99 -3.95
C ARG A 20 -3.80 -1.48 -5.08
N ARG A 21 -5.08 -1.07 -5.09
CA ARG A 21 -6.05 -1.50 -6.11
C ARG A 21 -5.62 -1.13 -7.53
N GLU A 22 -5.10 0.08 -7.73
CA GLU A 22 -4.68 0.52 -9.06
C GLU A 22 -3.32 -0.09 -9.45
N LEU A 23 -2.37 -0.20 -8.51
CA LEU A 23 -1.04 -0.76 -8.77
C LEU A 23 -1.06 -2.26 -9.10
N MET A 24 -2.05 -3.02 -8.61
CA MET A 24 -2.22 -4.44 -8.98
C MET A 24 -2.45 -4.65 -10.49
N ARG A 25 -2.83 -3.61 -11.24
CA ARG A 25 -2.93 -3.68 -12.72
C ARG A 25 -1.57 -3.63 -13.41
N LEU A 26 -0.51 -3.19 -12.72
CA LEU A 26 0.83 -3.00 -13.25
C LEU A 26 1.80 -4.13 -12.85
N GLY A 27 1.50 -4.88 -11.80
CA GLY A 27 2.35 -5.95 -11.29
C GLY A 27 1.91 -6.53 -9.95
N GLU A 28 2.75 -7.40 -9.40
CA GLU A 28 2.54 -7.98 -8.07
C GLU A 28 2.85 -6.93 -7.00
N VAL A 29 1.94 -6.74 -6.04
CA VAL A 29 2.03 -5.69 -5.02
C VAL A 29 2.11 -6.31 -3.63
N TYR A 30 3.19 -6.01 -2.91
CA TYR A 30 3.31 -6.25 -1.48
C TYR A 30 3.13 -4.94 -0.72
N VAL A 31 2.37 -4.98 0.36
CA VAL A 31 2.12 -3.79 1.20
C VAL A 31 2.77 -4.01 2.55
N VAL A 32 3.59 -3.04 2.98
CA VAL A 32 4.19 -2.99 4.31
C VAL A 32 4.00 -1.58 4.83
N ALA A 33 3.32 -1.42 5.96
CA ALA A 33 3.07 -0.12 6.59
C ALA A 33 2.92 -0.29 8.11
N PRO A 34 3.05 0.79 8.90
CA PRO A 34 2.81 0.77 10.35
C PRO A 34 1.39 0.31 10.71
N ALA A 35 1.18 -0.21 11.92
CA ALA A 35 -0.17 -0.59 12.37
C ALA A 35 -1.08 0.62 12.61
N THR A 36 -0.49 1.78 12.96
CA THR A 36 -1.15 3.06 13.25
C THR A 36 -0.31 4.21 12.67
N GLU A 37 -0.90 5.40 12.55
CA GLU A 37 -0.20 6.64 12.17
C GLU A 37 1.05 6.88 13.04
N GLN A 38 2.11 7.44 12.45
CA GLN A 38 3.34 7.88 13.13
C GLN A 38 3.43 9.38 13.29
#